data_AF-A0A1B8AAD4-F1
#
_entry.id   AF-A0A1B8AAD4-F1
#
_cell.length_a   1.000
_cell.length_b   1.000
_cell.length_c   1.000
_cell.angle_alpha   90.00
_cell.angle_beta   90.00
_cell.angle_gamma   90.00
#
_symmetry.space_group_name_H-M   'P 1'
#
loop_
_entity.id
_entity.type
_entity.pdbx_description
1 polymer ?
#
loop_
_entity_poly.entity_id
_entity_poly.type
_entity_poly.pdbx_seq_one_letter_code
_entity_poly.pdbx_strand_id
1 'polypeptide(L)'
;MTSQVNLLAGQAVVRSRVRHRRGLISSATGALQQPLSVREAAKRYRGSNRGSISRVIKRLEAANTLDASELVDGIVGRPRLLTDEEEEAIVSFVIWMDRSGLPAAKYEIEDAANTLRRRRDPEAEPLSKMWYSRFQDNHPELQKSILKAREVSRAEYEAAGIEETKEWFQRLREVIANYNIGPSECWNADQAGIRVGILRERVECLVVRTKKKSAADSVG
;
A
#
# COMPACT_ATOMS: atom_id res chain seq x y z
N MET A 1 19.74 10.55 0.34
CA MET A 1 20.68 10.55 -0.80
C MET A 1 22.11 10.39 -0.29
N THR A 2 22.90 9.48 -0.86
CA THR A 2 24.34 9.44 -0.58
C THR A 2 24.96 10.66 -1.22
N SER A 3 25.41 11.63 -0.42
CA SER A 3 26.07 12.83 -0.95
C SER A 3 27.20 12.44 -1.93
N GLN A 4 27.31 13.18 -3.04
CA GLN A 4 28.36 13.01 -4.05
C GLN A 4 29.76 12.96 -3.44
N VAL A 5 29.97 13.71 -2.36
CA VAL A 5 31.24 13.74 -1.61
C VAL A 5 31.55 12.38 -0.94
N ASN A 6 30.53 11.67 -0.45
CA ASN A 6 30.69 10.32 0.12
C ASN A 6 31.00 9.28 -0.96
N LEU A 7 30.42 9.42 -2.16
CA LEU A 7 30.69 8.53 -3.30
C LEU A 7 32.16 8.66 -3.73
N LEU A 8 32.63 9.89 -3.96
CA LEU A 8 34.01 10.17 -4.33
C LEU A 8 35.01 9.68 -3.28
N ALA A 9 34.70 9.90 -1.99
CA ALA A 9 35.54 9.43 -0.88
C ALA A 9 35.62 7.90 -0.83
N GLY A 10 34.50 7.20 -1.04
CA GLY A 10 34.46 5.73 -1.11
C GLY A 10 35.26 5.18 -2.29
N GLN A 11 35.09 5.77 -3.49
CA GLN A 11 35.87 5.39 -4.68
C GLN A 11 37.37 5.54 -4.46
N ALA A 12 37.81 6.64 -3.85
CA ALA A 12 39.23 6.89 -3.59
C ALA A 12 39.87 5.81 -2.71
N VAL A 13 39.13 5.34 -1.70
CA VAL A 13 39.58 4.24 -0.83
C VAL A 13 39.68 2.93 -1.61
N VAL A 14 38.66 2.54 -2.37
CA VAL A 14 38.67 1.29 -3.14
C VAL A 14 39.76 1.31 -4.22
N ARG A 15 39.92 2.44 -4.94
CA ARG A 15 41.01 2.63 -5.91
C ARG A 15 42.39 2.48 -5.26
N SER A 16 42.57 3.03 -4.06
CA SER A 16 43.82 2.88 -3.31
C SER A 16 44.07 1.42 -2.90
N ARG A 17 43.04 0.69 -2.45
CA ARG A 17 43.15 -0.75 -2.14
C ARG A 17 43.53 -1.58 -3.36
N VAL A 18 42.92 -1.31 -4.53
CA VAL A 18 43.24 -2.03 -5.78
C VAL A 18 44.68 -1.75 -6.21
N ARG A 19 45.13 -0.49 -6.15
CA ARG A 19 46.52 -0.13 -6.46
C ARG A 19 47.51 -0.80 -5.52
N HIS A 20 47.20 -0.85 -4.22
CA HIS A 20 48.01 -1.55 -3.23
C HIS A 20 48.13 -3.06 -3.54
N ARG A 21 47.00 -3.74 -3.82
CA ARG A 21 47.01 -5.15 -4.23
C ARG A 21 47.83 -5.42 -5.49
N ARG A 22 47.87 -4.46 -6.42
CA ARG A 22 48.67 -4.53 -7.66
C ARG A 22 50.14 -4.11 -7.47
N GLY A 23 50.59 -3.78 -6.26
CA GLY A 23 51.95 -3.33 -6.00
C GLY A 23 52.29 -1.93 -6.53
N LEU A 24 51.28 -1.14 -6.93
CA LEU A 24 51.45 0.15 -7.63
C LEU A 24 51.57 1.35 -6.68
N ILE A 25 51.87 1.14 -5.39
CA ILE A 25 52.04 2.21 -4.41
C ILE A 25 53.38 2.02 -3.69
N SER A 26 54.44 2.63 -4.23
CA SER A 26 55.78 2.66 -3.63
C SER A 26 56.09 4.05 -3.07
N SER A 27 56.66 4.12 -1.87
CA SER A 27 57.30 5.35 -1.38
C SER A 27 58.62 5.61 -2.11
N ALA A 28 59.12 6.85 -2.05
CA ALA A 28 60.46 7.23 -2.52
C ALA A 28 61.60 6.41 -1.85
N THR A 29 61.29 5.69 -0.77
CA THR A 29 62.19 4.81 0.00
C THR A 29 62.00 3.32 -0.30
N GLY A 30 61.18 2.94 -1.29
CA GLY A 30 60.98 1.54 -1.70
C GLY A 30 60.03 0.72 -0.82
N ALA A 31 59.40 1.32 0.18
CA ALA A 31 58.43 0.65 1.04
C ALA A 31 57.01 0.74 0.43
N LEU A 32 56.24 -0.36 0.50
CA LEU A 32 54.83 -0.38 0.11
C LEU A 32 54.02 0.48 1.09
N GLN A 33 53.37 1.54 0.58
CA GLN A 33 52.52 2.38 1.43
C GLN A 33 51.16 1.70 1.66
N GLN A 34 50.64 1.82 2.87
CA GLN A 34 49.31 1.33 3.22
C GLN A 34 48.22 2.04 2.38
N PRO A 35 47.13 1.33 2.03
CA PRO A 35 46.03 1.94 1.29
C PRO A 35 45.30 2.98 2.15
N LEU A 36 44.70 3.97 1.47
CA LEU A 36 43.97 5.07 2.08
C LEU A 36 42.91 4.56 3.07
N SER A 37 43.01 4.99 4.34
CA SER A 37 42.03 4.61 5.36
C SER A 37 40.73 5.41 5.23
N VAL A 38 39.63 4.88 5.78
CA VAL A 38 38.33 5.60 5.82
C VAL A 38 38.43 6.91 6.61
N ARG A 39 39.27 6.95 7.64
CA ARG A 39 39.49 8.16 8.46
C ARG A 39 40.22 9.23 7.66
N GLU A 40 41.26 8.85 6.91
CA GLU A 40 41.99 9.77 6.04
C GLU A 40 41.13 10.24 4.86
N ALA A 41 40.34 9.36 4.27
CA ALA A 41 39.37 9.73 3.24
C ALA A 41 38.35 10.74 3.77
N ALA A 42 37.82 10.55 4.97
CA ALA A 42 36.91 11.51 5.57
C ALA A 42 37.56 12.89 5.83
N LYS A 43 38.85 12.91 6.16
CA LYS A 43 39.63 14.15 6.31
C LYS A 43 39.90 14.83 4.96
N ARG A 44 40.16 14.04 3.90
CA ARG A 44 40.45 14.52 2.53
C ARG A 44 39.21 15.07 1.83
N TYR A 45 38.05 14.47 2.05
CA TYR A 45 36.78 14.86 1.44
C TYR A 45 35.89 15.55 2.48
N ARG A 46 36.04 16.87 2.64
CA ARG A 46 35.27 17.65 3.63
C ARG A 46 33.77 17.56 3.37
N GLY A 47 32.98 17.35 4.42
CA GLY A 47 31.53 17.11 4.33
C GLY A 47 31.14 15.65 4.11
N SER A 48 32.12 14.74 4.02
CA SER A 48 31.85 13.31 4.01
C SER A 48 31.65 12.74 5.43
N ASN A 49 30.87 11.66 5.53
CA ASN A 49 30.59 10.95 6.75
C ASN A 49 31.24 9.55 6.71
N ARG A 50 32.04 9.22 7.73
CA ARG A 50 32.76 7.93 7.84
C ARG A 50 31.85 6.71 7.65
N GLY A 51 30.64 6.72 8.22
CA GLY A 51 29.67 5.64 8.07
C GLY A 51 29.15 5.51 6.65
N SER A 52 28.87 6.63 5.99
CA SER A 52 28.46 6.65 4.58
C SER A 52 29.58 6.19 3.64
N ILE A 53 30.83 6.61 3.88
CA ILE A 53 32.01 6.12 3.13
C ILE A 53 32.14 4.60 3.25
N SER A 54 32.03 4.04 4.47
CA SER A 54 32.11 2.59 4.69
C SER A 54 31.01 1.82 3.93
N ARG A 55 29.79 2.36 3.87
CA ARG A 55 28.70 1.75 3.08
C ARG A 55 29.00 1.78 1.58
N VAL A 56 29.53 2.89 1.06
CA VAL A 56 29.93 3.01 -0.35
C VAL A 56 31.04 2.01 -0.68
N ILE A 57 32.06 1.88 0.16
CA ILE A 57 33.14 0.91 -0.02
C ILE A 57 32.59 -0.52 -0.12
N LYS A 58 31.72 -0.92 0.81
CA LYS A 58 31.10 -2.25 0.79
C LYS A 58 30.35 -2.51 -0.53
N ARG A 59 29.62 -1.51 -1.04
CA ARG A 59 28.87 -1.63 -2.30
C ARG A 59 29.80 -1.75 -3.51
N LEU A 60 30.83 -0.91 -3.60
CA LEU A 60 31.83 -0.97 -4.68
C LEU A 60 32.57 -2.32 -4.70
N GLU A 61 32.96 -2.82 -3.53
CA GLU A 61 33.65 -4.11 -3.41
C GLU A 61 32.72 -5.29 -3.75
N ALA A 62 31.43 -5.24 -3.35
CA ALA A 62 30.45 -6.26 -3.69
C ALA A 62 30.11 -6.28 -5.19
N ALA A 63 30.01 -5.11 -5.82
CA ALA A 63 29.76 -4.98 -7.25
C ALA A 63 31.05 -5.16 -8.10
N ASN A 64 32.21 -5.37 -7.47
CA ASN A 64 33.52 -5.45 -8.11
C ASN A 64 33.79 -4.30 -9.11
N THR A 65 33.30 -3.10 -8.79
CA THR A 65 33.43 -1.90 -9.64
C THR A 65 34.19 -0.80 -8.92
N LEU A 66 34.85 0.06 -9.73
CA LEU A 66 35.48 1.29 -9.27
C LEU A 66 34.65 2.53 -9.62
N ASP A 67 33.58 2.35 -10.37
CA ASP A 67 32.69 3.44 -10.74
C ASP A 67 31.53 3.54 -9.74
N ALA A 68 31.41 4.70 -9.10
CA ALA A 68 30.31 5.02 -8.20
C ALA A 68 29.14 5.63 -8.96
N SER A 69 29.31 5.96 -10.24
CA SER A 69 28.19 6.27 -11.13
C SER A 69 27.36 5.00 -11.42
N GLU A 70 28.01 3.83 -11.45
CA GLU A 70 27.34 2.52 -11.51
C GLU A 70 26.64 2.15 -10.19
N LEU A 71 26.97 2.82 -9.08
CA LEU A 71 26.24 2.69 -7.81
C LEU A 71 24.99 3.57 -7.74
N VAL A 72 24.59 4.21 -8.85
CA VAL A 72 23.32 4.92 -8.99
C VAL A 72 22.19 3.89 -9.18
N ASP A 73 22.10 2.97 -8.23
CA ASP A 73 20.86 2.26 -7.98
C ASP A 73 20.04 3.13 -7.03
N GLY A 74 18.89 3.56 -7.53
CA GLY A 74 17.90 4.37 -6.82
C GLY A 74 17.68 3.82 -5.41
N ILE A 75 17.41 4.72 -4.47
CA ILE A 75 17.09 4.49 -3.05
C ILE A 75 16.82 3.00 -2.78
N VAL A 76 17.88 2.21 -2.54
CA VAL A 76 17.70 0.84 -2.06
C VAL A 76 17.28 1.02 -0.62
N GLY A 77 15.97 1.28 -0.46
CA GLY A 77 15.28 1.25 0.80
C GLY A 77 15.39 -0.15 1.37
N ARG A 78 14.79 -0.34 2.54
CA ARG A 78 14.62 -1.69 3.06
C ARG A 78 13.97 -2.55 1.96
N PRO A 79 14.47 -3.77 1.71
CA PRO A 79 13.83 -4.69 0.77
C PRO A 79 12.31 -4.73 1.01
N ARG A 80 11.52 -4.66 -0.06
CA ARG A 80 10.06 -4.76 0.03
C ARG A 80 9.70 -6.14 0.61
N LEU A 81 8.63 -6.18 1.41
CA LEU A 81 8.18 -7.42 2.05
C LEU A 81 7.60 -8.42 1.03
N LEU A 82 7.03 -7.87 -0.05
CA LEU A 82 6.52 -8.59 -1.22
C LEU A 82 7.44 -8.30 -2.41
N THR A 83 7.52 -9.27 -3.32
CA THR A 83 8.07 -9.06 -4.67
C THR A 83 7.10 -8.25 -5.50
N ASP A 84 7.58 -7.64 -6.59
CA ASP A 84 6.71 -6.86 -7.49
C ASP A 84 5.59 -7.74 -8.09
N GLU A 85 5.87 -9.01 -8.39
CA GLU A 85 4.88 -9.98 -8.89
C GLU A 85 3.80 -10.29 -7.85
N GLU A 86 4.18 -10.45 -6.57
CA GLU A 86 3.21 -10.68 -5.50
C GLU A 86 2.38 -9.41 -5.21
N GLU A 87 3.01 -8.23 -5.24
CA GLU A 87 2.32 -6.95 -5.06
C GLU A 87 1.28 -6.76 -6.18
N GLU A 88 1.64 -7.04 -7.43
CA GLU A 88 0.73 -7.04 -8.59
C GLU A 88 -0.39 -8.09 -8.47
N ALA A 89 -0.09 -9.29 -7.96
CA ALA A 89 -1.10 -10.32 -7.73
C ALA A 89 -2.16 -9.88 -6.71
N ILE A 90 -1.75 -9.15 -5.66
CA ILE A 90 -2.68 -8.58 -4.67
C ILE A 90 -3.53 -7.47 -5.29
N VAL A 91 -2.95 -6.59 -6.11
CA VAL A 91 -3.71 -5.58 -6.85
C VAL A 91 -4.74 -6.22 -7.76
N SER A 92 -4.33 -7.23 -8.53
CA SER A 92 -5.21 -8.00 -9.43
C SER A 92 -6.35 -8.67 -8.66
N PHE A 93 -6.06 -9.23 -7.48
CA PHE A 93 -7.07 -9.81 -6.59
C PHE A 93 -8.11 -8.75 -6.15
N VAL A 94 -7.67 -7.56 -5.73
CA VAL A 94 -8.58 -6.46 -5.35
C VAL A 94 -9.47 -6.04 -6.54
N ILE A 95 -8.88 -5.89 -7.73
CA ILE A 95 -9.63 -5.53 -8.94
C ILE A 95 -10.67 -6.59 -9.29
N TRP A 96 -10.30 -7.87 -9.19
CA TRP A 96 -11.21 -8.99 -9.46
C TRP A 96 -12.37 -9.04 -8.47
N MET A 97 -12.09 -8.85 -7.17
CA MET A 97 -13.09 -8.78 -6.11
C MET A 97 -14.09 -7.64 -6.35
N ASP A 98 -13.59 -6.44 -6.66
CA ASP A 98 -14.43 -5.29 -7.00
C ASP A 98 -15.33 -5.55 -8.21
N ARG A 99 -14.76 -6.08 -9.31
CA ARG A 99 -15.51 -6.42 -10.53
C ARG A 99 -16.57 -7.51 -10.31
N SER A 100 -16.36 -8.38 -9.33
CA SER A 100 -17.29 -9.45 -8.97
C SER A 100 -18.44 -8.96 -8.08
N GLY A 101 -18.45 -7.68 -7.70
CA GLY A 101 -19.48 -7.08 -6.84
C GLY A 101 -19.26 -7.34 -5.34
N LEU A 102 -18.13 -7.94 -4.97
CA LEU A 102 -17.73 -8.19 -3.58
C LEU A 102 -16.33 -7.64 -3.34
N PRO A 103 -16.17 -6.31 -3.17
CA PRO A 103 -14.88 -5.67 -2.90
C PRO A 103 -14.13 -6.28 -1.72
N ALA A 104 -12.82 -6.46 -1.88
CA ALA A 104 -11.97 -7.07 -0.86
C ALA A 104 -11.83 -6.15 0.37
N ALA A 105 -12.13 -6.69 1.55
CA ALA A 105 -11.93 -6.02 2.82
C ALA A 105 -10.44 -6.01 3.21
N LYS A 106 -10.06 -5.06 4.10
CA LYS A 106 -8.68 -4.94 4.59
C LYS A 106 -8.08 -6.28 5.06
N TYR A 107 -8.83 -7.05 5.86
CA TYR A 107 -8.33 -8.30 6.43
C TYR A 107 -8.10 -9.39 5.36
N GLU A 108 -8.92 -9.42 4.30
CA GLU A 108 -8.78 -10.35 3.18
C GLU A 108 -7.52 -10.02 2.36
N ILE A 109 -7.24 -8.73 2.17
CA ILE A 109 -6.04 -8.25 1.48
C ILE A 109 -4.79 -8.61 2.29
N GLU A 110 -4.79 -8.35 3.61
CA GLU A 110 -3.68 -8.71 4.49
C GLU A 110 -3.48 -10.25 4.54
N ASP A 111 -4.55 -11.04 4.57
CA ASP A 111 -4.45 -12.51 4.58
C ASP A 111 -3.96 -13.07 3.24
N ALA A 112 -4.44 -12.53 2.11
CA ALA A 112 -3.93 -12.89 0.78
C ALA A 112 -2.42 -12.62 0.68
N ALA A 113 -1.97 -11.45 1.13
CA ALA A 113 -0.56 -11.08 1.11
C ALA A 113 0.29 -11.94 2.08
N ASN A 114 -0.19 -12.23 3.29
CA ASN A 114 0.47 -13.17 4.20
C ASN A 114 0.52 -14.60 3.61
N THR A 115 -0.50 -15.00 2.87
CA THR A 115 -0.58 -16.32 2.23
C THR A 115 0.45 -16.46 1.11
N LEU A 116 0.60 -15.45 0.26
CA LEU A 116 1.68 -15.44 -0.75
C LEU A 116 3.06 -15.55 -0.08
N ARG A 117 3.29 -14.78 0.99
CA ARG A 117 4.56 -14.83 1.73
C ARG A 117 4.84 -16.20 2.35
N ARG A 118 3.86 -16.81 2.99
CA ARG A 118 3.99 -18.15 3.60
C ARG A 118 4.23 -19.25 2.57
N ARG A 119 3.70 -19.10 1.35
CA ARG A 119 3.97 -20.04 0.24
C ARG A 119 5.41 -19.95 -0.24
N ARG A 120 6.00 -18.76 -0.24
CA ARG A 120 7.42 -18.55 -0.60
C ARG A 120 8.37 -18.97 0.53
N ASP A 121 8.02 -18.61 1.76
CA ASP A 121 8.80 -18.86 2.97
C ASP A 121 7.85 -19.23 4.12
N PRO A 122 7.76 -20.52 4.50
CA PRO A 122 6.86 -20.99 5.56
C PRO A 122 7.08 -20.31 6.92
N GLU A 123 8.29 -19.83 7.19
CA GLU A 123 8.66 -19.16 8.45
C GLU A 123 8.51 -17.63 8.37
N ALA A 124 7.90 -17.11 7.30
CA ALA A 124 7.74 -15.68 7.10
C ALA A 124 6.89 -15.04 8.21
N GLU A 125 7.47 -14.04 8.88
CA GLU A 125 6.72 -13.22 9.84
C GLU A 125 5.55 -12.48 9.18
N PRO A 126 4.44 -12.28 9.92
CA PRO A 126 3.28 -11.52 9.44
C PRO A 126 3.63 -10.12 8.94
N LEU A 127 2.77 -9.58 8.08
CA LEU A 127 2.88 -8.20 7.60
C LEU A 127 2.88 -7.21 8.76
N SER A 128 3.72 -6.17 8.64
CA SER A 128 3.75 -5.09 9.62
C SER A 128 2.43 -4.32 9.64
N LYS A 129 2.03 -3.75 10.78
CA LYS A 129 0.82 -2.93 10.92
C LYS A 129 0.70 -1.77 9.91
N MET A 130 1.83 -1.26 9.42
CA MET A 130 1.88 -0.14 8.45
C MET A 130 1.88 -0.58 6.99
N TRP A 131 1.94 -1.89 6.73
CA TRP A 131 2.02 -2.40 5.36
C TRP A 131 0.80 -1.99 4.55
N TYR A 132 -0.41 -2.19 5.08
CA TYR A 132 -1.65 -1.87 4.36
C TYR A 132 -1.76 -0.38 3.99
N SER A 133 -1.35 0.52 4.89
CA SER A 133 -1.31 1.96 4.58
C SER A 133 -0.34 2.28 3.45
N ARG A 134 0.85 1.66 3.45
CA ARG A 134 1.85 1.87 2.39
C ARG A 134 1.43 1.25 1.06
N PHE A 135 0.77 0.09 1.12
CA PHE A 135 0.16 -0.53 -0.05
C PHE A 135 -0.84 0.44 -0.70
N GLN A 136 -1.70 1.08 0.10
CA GLN A 136 -2.61 2.10 -0.41
C GLN A 136 -1.88 3.31 -1.02
N ASP A 137 -0.82 3.80 -0.37
CA ASP A 137 -0.04 4.92 -0.88
C ASP A 137 0.68 4.59 -2.20
N ASN A 138 1.09 3.33 -2.39
CA ASN A 138 1.76 2.85 -3.60
C ASN A 138 0.80 2.59 -4.77
N HIS A 139 -0.50 2.39 -4.49
CA HIS A 139 -1.52 2.00 -5.46
C HIS A 139 -2.66 3.04 -5.56
N PRO A 140 -2.40 4.24 -6.10
CA PRO A 140 -3.38 5.32 -6.22
C PRO A 140 -4.57 5.01 -7.15
N GLU A 141 -4.48 3.94 -7.94
CA GLU A 141 -5.55 3.34 -8.73
C GLU A 141 -6.63 2.65 -7.86
N LEU A 142 -6.31 2.32 -6.61
CA LEU A 142 -7.25 1.76 -5.63
C LEU A 142 -7.77 2.87 -4.72
N GLN A 143 -9.04 2.79 -4.30
CA GLN A 143 -9.64 3.73 -3.37
C GLN A 143 -10.37 3.02 -2.24
N LYS A 144 -10.36 3.63 -1.05
CA LYS A 144 -11.16 3.17 0.08
C LYS A 144 -12.64 3.36 -0.21
N SER A 145 -13.41 2.31 0.02
CA SER A 145 -14.87 2.36 0.04
C SER A 145 -15.39 1.69 1.31
N ILE A 146 -16.65 1.98 1.62
CA ILE A 146 -17.34 1.37 2.76
C ILE A 146 -18.47 0.53 2.19
N LEU A 147 -18.39 -0.78 2.38
CA LEU A 147 -19.52 -1.66 2.13
C LEU A 147 -20.59 -1.37 3.19
N LYS A 148 -21.73 -0.87 2.70
CA LYS A 148 -22.96 -0.80 3.47
C LYS A 148 -23.87 -1.91 2.97
N ALA A 149 -24.41 -2.71 3.87
CA ALA A 149 -25.52 -3.58 3.56
C ALA A 149 -26.69 -2.70 3.06
N ARG A 150 -26.87 -2.63 1.75
CA ARG A 150 -28.06 -2.02 1.15
C ARG A 150 -29.11 -3.12 1.09
N GLU A 151 -30.24 -2.93 1.77
CA GLU A 151 -31.38 -3.83 1.62
C GLU A 151 -31.87 -3.74 0.18
N VAL A 152 -31.62 -4.80 -0.59
CA VAL A 152 -31.99 -4.92 -2.01
C VAL A 152 -33.50 -4.71 -2.19
N SER A 153 -34.30 -5.13 -1.22
CA SER A 153 -35.76 -4.92 -1.18
C SER A 153 -36.17 -3.45 -1.25
N ARG A 154 -35.37 -2.53 -0.69
CA ARG A 154 -35.69 -1.10 -0.70
C ARG A 154 -35.47 -0.46 -2.07
N ALA A 155 -34.45 -0.89 -2.80
CA ALA A 155 -34.13 -0.31 -4.11
C ALA A 155 -35.13 -0.74 -5.20
N GLU A 156 -35.62 -1.98 -5.14
CA GLU A 156 -36.65 -2.47 -6.05
C GLU A 156 -38.02 -1.85 -5.75
N TYR A 157 -38.35 -1.68 -4.46
CA TYR A 157 -39.59 -1.02 -4.02
C TYR A 157 -39.63 0.48 -4.35
N GLU A 158 -38.52 1.20 -4.20
CA GLU A 158 -38.43 2.64 -4.54
C GLU A 158 -38.55 2.91 -6.06
N ALA A 159 -38.27 1.93 -6.92
CA ALA A 159 -38.38 2.07 -8.38
C ALA A 159 -39.77 1.72 -8.94
N ALA A 160 -40.51 0.81 -8.31
CA ALA A 160 -41.77 0.28 -8.84
C ALA A 160 -43.01 0.52 -7.95
N GLY A 161 -42.84 0.75 -6.65
CA GLY A 161 -43.92 0.68 -5.65
C GLY A 161 -44.52 2.02 -5.21
N ILE A 162 -44.15 3.16 -5.84
CA ILE A 162 -44.58 4.48 -5.36
C ILE A 162 -46.11 4.62 -5.38
N GLU A 163 -46.78 4.15 -6.44
CA GLU A 163 -48.22 4.30 -6.57
C GLU A 163 -48.99 3.33 -5.64
N GLU A 164 -48.51 2.09 -5.51
CA GLU A 164 -49.03 1.13 -4.51
C GLU A 164 -48.86 1.64 -3.07
N THR A 165 -47.74 2.31 -2.78
CA THR A 165 -47.49 2.94 -1.48
C THR A 165 -48.51 4.03 -1.18
N LYS A 166 -48.78 4.92 -2.15
CA LYS A 166 -49.78 5.99 -1.99
C LYS A 166 -51.17 5.43 -1.78
N GLU A 167 -51.56 4.43 -2.57
CA GLU A 167 -52.87 3.79 -2.45
C GLU A 167 -53.04 3.11 -1.08
N TRP A 168 -51.99 2.44 -0.59
CA TRP A 168 -51.98 1.86 0.75
C TRP A 168 -52.15 2.92 1.84
N PHE A 169 -51.41 4.03 1.79
CA PHE A 169 -51.55 5.12 2.75
C PHE A 169 -52.92 5.79 2.68
N GLN A 170 -53.53 5.87 1.49
CA GLN A 170 -54.87 6.40 1.32
C GLN A 170 -55.91 5.52 2.03
N ARG A 171 -55.89 4.20 1.79
CA ARG A 171 -56.77 3.23 2.46
C ARG A 171 -56.55 3.22 3.98
N LEU A 172 -55.30 3.34 4.44
CA LEU A 172 -54.98 3.45 5.86
C LEU A 172 -55.62 4.69 6.49
N ARG A 173 -55.55 5.85 5.83
CA ARG A 173 -56.18 7.09 6.32
C ARG A 173 -57.70 6.97 6.43
N GLU A 174 -58.34 6.32 5.45
CA GLU A 174 -59.78 6.07 5.47
C GLU A 174 -60.19 5.17 6.64
N VAL A 175 -59.45 4.10 6.92
CA VAL A 175 -59.70 3.24 8.08
C VAL A 175 -59.53 4.00 9.39
N ILE A 176 -58.45 4.77 9.52
CA ILE A 176 -58.21 5.59 10.73
C ILE A 176 -59.38 6.56 10.97
N ALA A 177 -59.86 7.22 9.91
CA ALA A 177 -60.98 8.15 10.01
C ALA A 177 -62.32 7.46 10.33
N ASN A 178 -62.63 6.35 9.65
CA ASN A 178 -63.90 5.63 9.81
C ASN A 178 -64.06 5.01 11.20
N TYR A 179 -62.96 4.56 11.80
CA TYR A 179 -62.95 3.94 13.13
C TYR A 179 -62.48 4.89 14.23
N ASN A 180 -62.24 6.16 13.91
CA ASN A 180 -61.79 7.21 14.84
C ASN A 180 -60.57 6.79 15.68
N ILE A 181 -59.59 6.15 15.04
CA ILE A 181 -58.38 5.62 15.68
C ILE A 181 -57.44 6.77 16.02
N GLY A 182 -57.17 6.96 17.32
CA GLY A 182 -56.29 8.02 17.80
C GLY A 182 -54.80 7.66 17.72
N PRO A 183 -53.90 8.65 17.81
CA PRO A 183 -52.45 8.41 17.84
C PRO A 183 -52.01 7.47 18.97
N SER A 184 -52.72 7.45 20.10
CA SER A 184 -52.47 6.55 21.25
C SER A 184 -52.80 5.09 20.98
N GLU A 185 -53.52 4.80 19.89
CA GLU A 185 -53.95 3.45 19.50
C GLU A 185 -53.12 2.92 18.31
N CYS A 186 -52.22 3.75 17.78
CA CYS A 186 -51.30 3.39 16.71
C CYS A 186 -50.00 2.82 17.29
N TRP A 187 -49.94 1.49 17.40
CA TRP A 187 -48.75 0.76 17.84
C TRP A 187 -47.96 0.26 16.63
N ASN A 188 -46.64 0.45 16.61
CA ASN A 188 -45.78 -0.22 15.64
C ASN A 188 -45.27 -1.55 16.21
N ALA A 189 -45.17 -2.56 15.35
CA ALA A 189 -44.48 -3.80 15.63
C ALA A 189 -43.53 -4.08 14.47
N ASP A 190 -42.30 -3.59 14.56
CA ASP A 190 -41.25 -3.91 13.62
C ASP A 190 -40.36 -5.02 14.18
N GLN A 191 -40.06 -6.02 13.35
CA GLN A 191 -39.02 -6.97 13.69
C GLN A 191 -37.67 -6.32 13.38
N ALA A 192 -36.88 -6.05 14.41
CA ALA A 192 -35.47 -5.77 14.24
C ALA A 192 -34.77 -7.07 13.81
N GLY A 193 -34.55 -7.26 12.50
CA GLY A 193 -33.80 -8.40 11.98
C GLY A 193 -32.40 -8.45 12.60
N ILE A 194 -32.15 -9.44 13.46
CA ILE A 194 -30.78 -9.80 13.85
C ILE A 194 -30.24 -10.71 12.74
N ARG A 195 -29.54 -10.14 11.75
CA ARG A 195 -28.72 -10.93 10.84
C ARG A 195 -27.48 -11.40 11.59
N VAL A 196 -27.53 -12.62 12.13
CA VAL A 196 -26.34 -13.29 12.69
C VAL A 196 -25.36 -13.56 11.54
N GLY A 197 -24.15 -13.02 11.61
CA GLY A 197 -23.07 -13.27 10.64
C GLY A 197 -22.86 -12.22 9.54
N ILE A 198 -23.72 -11.20 9.43
CA ILE A 198 -23.43 -10.01 8.61
C ILE A 198 -23.08 -8.87 9.57
N LEU A 199 -21.85 -8.40 9.52
CA LEU A 199 -21.39 -7.25 10.29
C LEU A 199 -22.39 -6.11 10.12
N ARG A 200 -23.00 -5.68 11.24
CA ARG A 200 -23.75 -4.40 11.33
C ARG A 200 -22.85 -3.19 11.04
N GLU A 201 -21.55 -3.42 10.92
CA GLU A 201 -20.52 -2.41 10.81
C GLU A 201 -20.14 -2.13 9.36
N ARG A 202 -19.73 -0.88 9.16
CA ARG A 202 -19.11 -0.37 7.94
C ARG A 202 -17.77 -1.08 7.74
N VAL A 203 -17.69 -2.00 6.78
CA VAL A 203 -16.43 -2.67 6.44
C VAL A 203 -15.66 -1.82 5.42
N GLU A 204 -14.42 -1.45 5.76
CA GLU A 204 -13.51 -0.81 4.81
C GLU A 204 -13.03 -1.85 3.79
N CYS A 205 -13.25 -1.54 2.51
CA CYS A 205 -12.77 -2.32 1.38
C CYS A 205 -11.99 -1.44 0.40
N LEU A 206 -11.22 -2.07 -0.49
CA LEU A 206 -10.63 -1.39 -1.64
C LEU A 206 -11.45 -1.69 -2.91
N VAL A 207 -11.69 -0.64 -3.68
CA VAL A 207 -12.34 -0.69 -5.00
C VAL A 207 -11.49 0.04 -6.03
N VAL A 208 -11.70 -0.23 -7.31
CA VAL A 208 -11.00 0.50 -8.37
C VAL A 208 -11.49 1.94 -8.39
N ARG A 209 -10.54 2.88 -8.53
CA ARG A 209 -10.87 4.30 -8.63
C ARG A 209 -11.60 4.60 -9.93
N THR A 210 -12.91 4.80 -9.84
CA THR A 210 -13.71 5.29 -10.97
C THR A 210 -13.49 6.80 -11.12
N LYS A 211 -13.18 7.27 -12.34
CA LYS A 211 -13.30 8.70 -12.65
C LYS A 211 -14.74 9.12 -12.40
N LYS A 212 -14.95 10.11 -11.53
CA LYS A 212 -16.28 10.71 -11.32
C LYS A 212 -16.74 11.22 -12.69
N LYS A 213 -17.82 10.66 -13.26
CA LYS A 213 -18.51 11.33 -14.36
C LYS A 213 -18.95 12.69 -13.81
N SER A 214 -18.47 13.78 -14.39
CA SER A 214 -19.08 15.09 -14.17
C SER A 214 -20.55 14.98 -14.54
N ALA A 215 -21.43 15.61 -13.76
CA ALA A 215 -22.87 15.68 -14.01
C ALA A 215 -23.25 16.39 -15.34
N ALA A 216 -22.27 16.70 -16.20
CA ALA A 216 -22.43 17.32 -17.50
C ALA A 216 -22.56 16.31 -18.66
N ASP A 217 -22.19 15.04 -18.48
CA ASP A 217 -22.12 14.06 -19.59
C ASP A 217 -23.30 13.07 -19.62
N SER A 218 -24.40 13.37 -18.94
CA SER A 218 -25.62 12.55 -18.95
C SER A 218 -26.81 13.22 -19.64
N VAL A 219 -26.55 14.20 -20.52
CA VAL A 219 -27.54 14.67 -21.50
C VAL A 219 -26.90 14.54 -22.88
N GLY A 220 -27.16 13.41 -23.52
CA GLY A 220 -26.82 13.08 -24.90
C GLY A 220 -27.73 11.97 -25.38
#